data_AF-A0A838Q7C4-F1
#
_entry.id   AF-A0A838Q7C4-F1
#
_cell.length_a   1.000
_cell.length_b   1.000
_cell.length_c   1.000
_cell.angle_alpha   90.00
_cell.angle_beta   90.00
_cell.angle_gamma   90.00
#
_symmetry.space_group_name_H-M   'P 1'
#
loop_
_entity.id
_entity.type
_entity.pdbx_description
1 polymer ?
#
loop_
_entity_poly.entity_id
_entity_poly.type
_entity_poly.pdbx_seq_one_letter_code
_entity_poly.pdbx_strand_id
1 'polypeptide(L)'
;MPIPYNPRRLALGAARKFIFDGRDPETMLERLSGIDKHGNILPPDPNLPETAMSRPRERILQNLDEMYSEAFDRAKESGEKNQMSALDFAYRREQLYFEILLDVRDALERR
;
A
#
# COMPACT_ATOMS: atom_id res chain seq x y z
N MET A 1 -7.41 -37.27 9.60
CA MET A 1 -7.72 -36.46 10.80
C MET A 1 -8.49 -35.22 10.36
N PRO A 2 -9.66 -34.89 10.94
CA PRO A 2 -10.39 -33.68 10.56
C PRO A 2 -9.67 -32.44 11.11
N ILE A 3 -9.47 -31.45 10.25
CA ILE A 3 -8.80 -30.18 10.58
C ILE A 3 -9.71 -29.38 11.53
N PRO A 4 -9.22 -28.87 12.68
CA PRO A 4 -10.06 -28.15 13.63
C PRO A 4 -10.65 -26.88 13.02
N TYR A 5 -11.95 -26.68 13.26
CA TYR A 5 -12.73 -25.56 12.75
C TYR A 5 -12.20 -24.25 13.35
N ASN A 6 -11.46 -23.48 12.57
CA ASN A 6 -10.89 -22.20 13.02
C ASN A 6 -11.68 -21.04 12.40
N PRO A 7 -12.54 -20.35 13.17
CA PRO A 7 -13.46 -19.33 12.65
C PRO A 7 -12.73 -18.13 12.04
N ARG A 8 -11.52 -17.80 12.52
CA ARG A 8 -10.69 -16.73 11.94
C ARG A 8 -10.22 -17.07 10.52
N ARG A 9 -9.84 -18.33 10.27
CA ARG A 9 -9.44 -18.78 8.92
C ARG A 9 -10.61 -18.75 7.95
N LEU A 10 -11.81 -19.08 8.44
CA LEU A 10 -13.02 -19.03 7.63
C LEU A 10 -13.39 -17.59 7.26
N ALA A 11 -13.36 -16.67 8.23
CA ALA A 11 -13.62 -15.24 8.00
C ALA A 11 -12.59 -14.61 7.05
N LEU A 12 -11.29 -14.92 7.23
CA LEU A 12 -10.24 -14.44 6.35
C LEU A 12 -10.34 -15.02 4.93
N GLY A 13 -10.74 -16.30 4.82
CA GLY A 13 -11.00 -16.94 3.53
C GLY A 13 -12.22 -16.35 2.81
N ALA A 14 -13.28 -16.01 3.53
CA ALA A 14 -14.47 -15.37 2.99
C ALA A 14 -14.18 -13.92 2.54
N ALA A 15 -13.44 -13.15 3.35
CA ALA A 15 -13.00 -11.80 2.97
C ALA A 15 -12.06 -11.83 1.76
N ARG A 16 -11.12 -12.78 1.71
CA ARG A 16 -10.27 -13.00 0.52
C ARG A 16 -11.12 -13.34 -0.70
N LYS A 17 -12.13 -14.20 -0.56
CA LYS A 17 -13.02 -14.56 -1.67
C LYS A 17 -13.87 -13.39 -2.15
N PHE A 18 -14.34 -12.53 -1.24
CA PHE A 18 -15.17 -11.37 -1.56
C PHE A 18 -14.38 -10.23 -2.22
N ILE A 19 -13.15 -9.97 -1.76
CA ILE A 19 -12.29 -8.90 -2.29
C ILE A 19 -11.64 -9.30 -3.61
N PHE A 20 -11.19 -10.56 -3.72
CA PHE A 20 -10.40 -11.02 -4.87
C PHE A 20 -11.22 -11.80 -5.90
N ASP A 21 -12.53 -11.97 -5.70
CA ASP A 21 -13.49 -12.61 -6.61
C ASP A 21 -12.96 -13.96 -7.19
N GLY A 22 -12.31 -14.75 -6.33
CA GLY A 22 -11.71 -16.04 -6.68
C GLY A 22 -10.38 -15.97 -7.46
N ARG A 23 -9.81 -14.78 -7.70
CA ARG A 23 -8.47 -14.61 -8.28
C ARG A 23 -7.40 -14.66 -7.19
N ASP A 24 -6.22 -15.15 -7.55
CA ASP A 24 -5.11 -15.23 -6.62
C ASP A 24 -4.55 -13.82 -6.32
N PRO A 25 -4.44 -13.39 -5.05
CA PRO A 25 -3.94 -12.07 -4.67
C PRO A 25 -2.55 -11.75 -5.23
N GLU A 26 -1.67 -12.75 -5.37
CA GLU A 26 -0.35 -12.56 -5.99
C GLU A 26 -0.51 -12.10 -7.44
N THR A 27 -1.38 -12.75 -8.21
CA THR A 27 -1.67 -12.36 -9.60
C THR A 27 -2.32 -10.98 -9.69
N MET A 28 -3.13 -10.56 -8.72
CA MET A 28 -3.68 -9.21 -8.69
C MET A 28 -2.61 -8.17 -8.34
N LEU A 29 -1.71 -8.48 -7.41
CA LEU A 29 -0.58 -7.62 -7.05
C LEU A 29 0.36 -7.45 -8.23
N GLU A 30 0.70 -8.53 -8.95
CA GLU A 30 1.51 -8.49 -10.18
C GLU A 30 0.84 -7.66 -11.28
N ARG A 31 -0.48 -7.77 -11.44
CA ARG A 31 -1.25 -6.93 -12.38
C ARG A 31 -1.29 -5.46 -11.98
N LEU A 32 -1.38 -5.17 -10.69
CA LEU A 32 -1.43 -3.80 -10.16
C LEU A 32 -0.06 -3.12 -10.16
N SER A 33 1.02 -3.88 -9.91
CA SER A 33 2.39 -3.37 -9.93
C SER A 33 2.95 -3.27 -11.35
N GLY A 34 2.41 -4.05 -12.29
CA GLY A 34 2.99 -4.21 -13.63
C GLY A 34 4.34 -4.94 -13.59
N ILE A 35 4.69 -5.57 -12.47
CA ILE A 35 5.97 -6.24 -12.23
C ILE A 35 5.69 -7.61 -11.63
N ASP A 36 6.27 -8.66 -12.22
CA ASP A 36 6.11 -10.03 -11.72
C ASP A 36 6.94 -10.25 -10.45
N LYS A 37 6.69 -11.34 -9.74
CA LYS A 37 7.50 -11.75 -8.58
C LYS A 37 8.99 -11.97 -8.86
N HIS A 38 9.40 -11.97 -10.13
CA HIS A 38 10.78 -12.11 -10.58
C HIS A 38 11.42 -10.77 -10.98
N GLY A 39 10.69 -9.66 -10.90
CA GLY A 39 11.17 -8.32 -11.23
C GLY A 39 11.06 -7.96 -12.71
N ASN A 40 10.38 -8.77 -13.53
CA ASN A 40 10.16 -8.46 -14.94
C ASN A 40 8.93 -7.58 -15.10
N ILE A 41 9.01 -6.63 -16.03
CA ILE A 41 7.89 -5.75 -16.39
C ILE A 41 6.88 -6.58 -17.20
N LEU A 42 5.64 -6.68 -16.72
CA LEU A 42 4.56 -7.33 -17.47
C LEU A 42 4.07 -6.44 -18.61
N PRO A 43 3.54 -7.04 -19.69
CA PRO A 43 2.82 -6.29 -20.71
C PRO A 43 1.65 -5.52 -20.06
N PRO A 44 1.40 -4.26 -20.47
CA PRO A 44 0.27 -3.49 -19.96
C PRO A 44 -1.04 -4.25 -20.24
N ASP A 45 -1.81 -4.55 -19.19
CA ASP A 45 -3.12 -5.21 -19.31
C ASP A 45 -4.10 -4.23 -19.95
N PRO A 46 -4.65 -4.51 -21.15
CA PRO A 46 -5.54 -3.61 -21.87
C PRO A 46 -6.89 -3.41 -21.16
N ASN A 47 -7.21 -4.22 -20.14
CA ASN A 47 -8.42 -4.08 -19.32
C ASN A 47 -8.19 -3.39 -17.97
N LEU A 48 -6.94 -3.03 -17.61
CA LEU A 48 -6.76 -2.11 -16.50
C LEU A 48 -7.11 -0.70 -17.00
N PRO A 49 -8.06 0.00 -16.36
CA PRO A 49 -8.29 1.39 -16.73
C PRO A 49 -6.98 2.15 -16.50
N GLU A 50 -6.55 3.00 -17.43
CA GLU A 50 -5.34 3.85 -17.29
C GLU A 50 -5.30 4.59 -15.94
N THR A 51 -6.48 4.84 -15.35
CA THR A 51 -6.68 5.45 -14.04
C THR A 51 -6.40 4.54 -12.84
N ALA A 52 -6.27 3.22 -13.02
CA ALA A 52 -5.94 2.28 -11.94
C ALA A 52 -4.49 2.42 -11.45
N MET A 53 -3.59 2.92 -12.31
CA MET A 53 -2.16 3.04 -12.02
C MET A 53 -1.80 4.33 -11.29
N SER A 54 -2.64 5.36 -11.34
CA SER A 54 -2.37 6.66 -10.71
C SER A 54 -3.36 6.92 -9.58
N ARG A 55 -3.08 6.37 -8.39
CA ARG A 55 -3.76 6.84 -7.16
C ARG A 55 -3.59 8.36 -7.08
N PRO A 56 -4.65 9.12 -6.75
CA PRO A 56 -4.55 10.57 -6.60
C PRO A 56 -3.43 10.91 -5.63
N ARG A 57 -2.59 11.89 -6.00
CA ARG A 57 -1.49 12.41 -5.18
C ARG A 57 -1.93 12.65 -3.73
N GLU A 58 -3.06 13.32 -3.59
CA GLU A 58 -3.69 13.64 -2.32
C GLU A 58 -3.96 12.38 -1.47
N ARG A 59 -4.42 11.28 -2.08
CA ARG A 59 -4.69 10.03 -1.36
C ARG A 59 -3.42 9.32 -0.89
N ILE A 60 -2.31 9.46 -1.61
CA ILE A 60 -1.01 8.91 -1.19
C ILE A 60 -0.49 9.67 0.03
N LEU A 61 -0.53 11.01 -0.02
CA LEU A 61 -0.07 11.87 1.06
C LEU A 61 -0.96 11.74 2.30
N GLN A 62 -2.28 11.66 2.11
CA GLN A 62 -3.23 11.44 3.21
C GLN A 62 -2.96 10.12 3.95
N ASN A 63 -2.71 9.02 3.22
CA ASN A 63 -2.38 7.74 3.85
C ASN A 63 -1.09 7.81 4.67
N LEU A 64 -0.08 8.57 4.21
CA LEU A 64 1.17 8.77 4.95
C LEU A 64 0.89 9.53 6.25
N ASP A 65 0.11 10.60 6.16
CA ASP A 65 -0.27 11.45 7.28
C ASP A 65 -1.05 10.69 8.36
N GLU A 66 -2.06 9.92 7.95
CA GLU A 66 -2.86 9.07 8.84
C GLU A 66 -1.97 8.06 9.58
N MET A 67 -1.12 7.33 8.85
CA MET A 67 -0.26 6.28 9.42
C MET A 67 0.72 6.85 10.47
N TYR A 68 1.37 7.98 10.15
CA TYR A 68 2.33 8.60 11.06
C TYR A 68 1.67 9.28 12.25
N SER A 69 0.52 9.92 12.05
CA SER A 69 -0.26 10.53 13.15
C SER A 69 -0.72 9.47 14.15
N GLU A 70 -1.29 8.35 13.68
CA GLU A 70 -1.70 7.25 14.57
C GLU A 70 -0.52 6.62 15.32
N ALA A 71 0.63 6.47 14.67
CA ALA A 71 1.84 5.98 15.33
C ALA A 71 2.35 6.96 16.38
N PHE A 72 2.32 8.26 16.07
CA PHE A 72 2.77 9.32 16.96
C PHE A 72 1.85 9.46 18.19
N ASP A 73 0.54 9.39 18.00
CA ASP A 73 -0.42 9.44 19.10
C ASP A 73 -0.27 8.25 20.03
N ARG A 74 -0.06 7.03 19.50
CA ARG A 74 0.26 5.85 20.33
C ARG A 74 1.57 6.00 21.12
N ALA A 75 2.61 6.56 20.51
CA ALA A 75 3.87 6.84 21.17
C ALA A 75 3.72 7.90 22.27
N LYS A 76 2.89 8.93 22.02
CA LYS A 76 2.57 9.99 22.96
C LYS A 76 1.78 9.48 24.17
N GLU A 77 0.77 8.64 23.94
CA GLU A 77 0.01 7.96 24.99
C GLU A 77 0.91 7.08 25.87
N SER A 78 1.92 6.44 25.26
CA SER A 78 2.90 5.60 25.95
C SER A 78 4.05 6.38 26.61
N GLY A 79 4.13 7.71 26.41
CA GLY A 79 5.17 8.57 26.96
C GLY A 79 6.56 8.39 26.32
N GLU A 80 6.64 7.75 25.15
CA GLU A 80 7.90 7.37 24.50
C GLU A 80 8.49 8.52 23.66
N LYS A 81 9.13 9.50 24.32
CA LYS A 81 9.69 10.70 23.66
C LYS A 81 10.70 10.40 22.54
N ASN A 82 11.52 9.36 22.71
CA ASN A 82 12.49 8.96 21.68
C ASN A 82 11.78 8.45 20.42
N GLN A 83 10.70 7.69 20.60
CA GLN A 83 9.89 7.17 19.50
C GLN A 83 9.15 8.30 18.78
N MET A 84 8.61 9.28 19.51
CA MET A 84 8.00 10.48 18.93
C MET A 84 9.00 11.24 18.04
N SER A 85 10.23 11.47 18.51
CA SER A 85 11.26 12.15 17.71
C SER A 85 11.68 11.35 16.47
N ALA A 86 11.75 10.01 16.59
CA ALA A 86 12.09 9.14 15.47
C ALA A 86 10.97 9.15 14.40
N LEU A 87 9.70 9.12 14.82
CA LEU A 87 8.54 9.20 13.94
C LEU A 87 8.47 10.55 13.22
N ASP A 88 8.76 11.67 13.89
CA ASP A 88 8.75 13.00 13.26
C ASP A 88 9.83 13.11 12.16
N PHE A 89 11.03 12.58 12.42
CA PHE A 89 12.10 12.56 11.42
C PHE A 89 11.78 11.64 10.24
N ALA A 90 11.25 10.45 10.52
CA ALA A 90 10.84 9.51 9.49
C ALA A 90 9.69 10.08 8.63
N TYR A 91 8.67 10.69 9.21
CA TYR A 91 7.60 11.33 8.45
C TYR A 91 8.13 12.33 7.41
N ARG A 92 9.06 13.22 7.82
CA ARG A 92 9.65 14.24 6.93
C ARG A 92 10.47 13.62 5.80
N ARG A 93 11.25 12.58 6.10
CA ARG A 93 12.05 11.88 5.08
C ARG A 93 11.15 11.18 4.07
N GLU A 94 10.09 10.53 4.55
CA GLU A 94 9.16 9.76 3.72
C GLU A 94 8.30 10.68 2.85
N GLN A 95 7.88 11.83 3.39
CA GLN A 95 7.20 12.89 2.65
C GLN A 95 8.06 13.36 1.45
N LEU A 96 9.33 13.69 1.70
CA LEU A 96 10.26 14.12 0.66
C LEU A 96 10.45 13.05 -0.44
N TYR A 97 10.52 11.78 -0.05
CA TYR A 97 10.64 10.67 -1.01
C TYR A 97 9.41 10.55 -1.90
N PHE A 98 8.21 10.68 -1.34
CA PHE A 98 7.00 10.66 -2.16
C PHE A 98 6.88 11.87 -3.06
N GLU A 99 7.24 13.07 -2.61
CA GLU A 99 7.27 14.26 -3.46
C GLU A 99 8.15 14.04 -4.69
N ILE A 100 9.38 13.55 -4.50
CA ILE A 100 10.31 13.27 -5.61
C ILE A 100 9.74 12.21 -6.57
N LEU A 101 9.18 11.12 -6.04
CA LEU A 101 8.60 10.06 -6.87
C LEU A 101 7.39 10.54 -7.67
N LEU A 102 6.56 11.38 -7.06
CA LEU A 102 5.41 12.00 -7.72
C LEU A 102 5.86 13.00 -8.80
N ASP A 103 6.92 13.76 -8.56
CA ASP A 103 7.51 14.66 -9.56
C ASP A 103 8.05 13.88 -10.78
N VAL A 104 8.72 12.75 -10.53
CA VAL A 104 9.19 11.85 -11.60
C VAL A 104 8.02 11.26 -12.37
N ARG A 105 6.97 10.78 -11.70
CA ARG A 105 5.77 10.25 -12.36
C ARG A 105 5.13 11.31 -13.26
N ASP A 106 4.92 12.52 -12.73
CA ASP A 106 4.33 13.62 -13.49
C ASP A 106 5.21 14.02 -14.69
N ALA A 107 6.54 13.90 -14.59
CA ALA A 107 7.45 14.12 -15.73
C ALA A 107 7.34 13.02 -16.81
N LEU A 108 7.05 11.77 -16.43
CA LEU A 108 6.84 10.65 -17.35
C LEU A 108 5.46 10.72 -18.02
N GLU A 109 4.42 11.11 -17.31
CA GLU A 109 3.05 11.25 -17.85
C GLU A 109 2.92 12.41 -18.86
N ARG A 110 3.80 13.42 -18.79
CA ARG A 110 3.83 14.57 -19.72
C ARG A 110 4.56 14.29 -21.04
N ARG A 111 5.08 13.08 -21.25
CA ARG A 111 5.96 12.71 -22.37
C ARG A 111 5.24 11.89 -23.42
#